data_AF-A0A479ZSH4-F1
#
_entry.id   AF-A0A479ZSH4-F1
#
_cell.length_a   1.000
_cell.length_b   1.000
_cell.length_c   1.000
_cell.angle_alpha   90.00
_cell.angle_beta   90.00
_cell.angle_gamma   90.00
#
_symmetry.space_group_name_H-M   'P 1'
#
loop_
_entity.id
_entity.type
_entity.pdbx_description
1 polymer ?
#
loop_
_entity_poly.entity_id
_entity_poly.type
_entity_poly.pdbx_seq_one_letter_code
_entity_poly.pdbx_strand_id
1 'polypeptide(L)'
;MVVCPNCSHQNPEGATQCEACYTPLPTTTSCPHCGATIQTDASFCGQCGSNLQPATVSNEEEIQGVIPTVVSPPNEPTPEVAVSSGLNLEKSPLPVAMATTPPEVPVVIPEPPPIPMNLGSQSSATQLQQQTAKLIHVQTSTDLELPQNVSVIHLGKPNDLVPPDVDVSGFPNSEIVSRSHADIRIEGDAYYIEDVGSSNGTYINNTALPKGNRHRLKPGDRISLGKGDLVSFIFQLSKG
;
A
#
# COMPACT_ATOMS: atom_id res chain seq x y z
N MET A 1 -9.43 -13.51 -25.16
CA MET A 1 -9.31 -12.10 -24.67
C MET A 1 -9.43 -12.10 -23.16
N VAL A 2 -8.72 -11.21 -22.46
CA VAL A 2 -8.79 -11.08 -20.99
C VAL A 2 -9.46 -9.77 -20.59
N VAL A 3 -10.40 -9.83 -19.65
CA VAL A 3 -11.09 -8.64 -19.14
C VAL A 3 -10.35 -8.12 -17.91
N CYS A 4 -10.00 -6.82 -17.92
CA CYS A 4 -9.34 -6.20 -16.78
C CYS A 4 -10.29 -6.18 -15.57
N PRO A 5 -9.89 -6.72 -14.41
CA PRO A 5 -10.74 -6.73 -13.22
C PRO A 5 -10.93 -5.33 -12.60
N ASN A 6 -10.08 -4.37 -12.94
CA ASN A 6 -10.14 -3.01 -12.38
C ASN A 6 -11.06 -2.08 -13.18
N CYS A 7 -10.95 -2.07 -14.52
CA CYS A 7 -11.69 -1.13 -15.38
C CYS A 7 -12.64 -1.81 -16.38
N SER A 8 -12.73 -3.14 -16.37
CA SER A 8 -13.51 -3.95 -17.32
C SER A 8 -13.11 -3.81 -18.79
N HIS A 9 -11.97 -3.16 -19.08
CA HIS A 9 -11.43 -3.07 -20.44
C HIS A 9 -10.99 -4.45 -20.96
N GLN A 10 -11.28 -4.74 -22.22
CA GLN A 10 -10.87 -5.98 -22.88
C GLN A 10 -9.46 -5.82 -23.42
N ASN A 11 -8.56 -6.72 -23.05
CA ASN A 11 -7.17 -6.72 -23.47
C ASN A 11 -6.89 -7.99 -24.31
N PRO A 12 -5.90 -7.93 -25.22
CA PRO A 12 -5.47 -9.09 -26.00
C PRO A 12 -4.93 -10.21 -25.09
N GLU A 13 -4.95 -11.44 -25.60
CA GLU A 13 -4.39 -12.59 -24.87
C GLU A 13 -2.88 -12.47 -24.74
N GLY A 14 -2.35 -12.74 -23.54
CA GLY A 14 -0.93 -12.55 -23.23
C GLY A 14 -0.55 -11.13 -22.80
N ALA A 15 -1.48 -10.18 -22.76
CA ALA A 15 -1.24 -8.87 -22.16
C ALA A 15 -0.89 -9.02 -20.67
N THR A 16 0.26 -8.52 -20.25
CA THR A 16 0.71 -8.51 -18.85
C THR A 16 0.15 -7.32 -18.05
N GLN A 17 -0.35 -6.30 -18.75
CA GLN A 17 -0.92 -5.09 -18.18
C GLN A 17 -2.10 -4.60 -19.02
N CYS A 18 -3.04 -3.90 -18.38
CA CYS A 18 -4.18 -3.31 -19.06
C CYS A 18 -3.79 -2.07 -19.86
N GLU A 19 -4.20 -1.98 -21.12
CA GLU A 19 -3.92 -0.82 -21.99
C GLU A 19 -4.68 0.45 -21.58
N ALA A 20 -5.79 0.33 -20.84
CA ALA A 20 -6.63 1.47 -20.43
C ALA A 20 -6.28 2.05 -19.05
N CYS A 21 -5.91 1.19 -18.09
CA CYS A 21 -5.69 1.61 -16.71
C CYS A 21 -4.37 1.13 -16.10
N TYR A 22 -3.50 0.50 -16.91
CA TYR A 22 -2.19 0.00 -16.52
C TYR A 22 -2.17 -1.00 -15.35
N THR A 23 -3.34 -1.53 -14.96
CA THR A 23 -3.44 -2.58 -13.94
C THR A 23 -2.85 -3.89 -14.48
N PRO A 24 -2.01 -4.60 -13.70
CA PRO A 24 -1.47 -5.89 -14.11
C PRO A 24 -2.59 -6.90 -14.34
N LEU A 25 -2.49 -7.68 -15.42
CA LEU A 25 -3.48 -8.69 -15.80
C LEU A 25 -3.00 -10.09 -15.38
N PRO A 26 -3.92 -10.99 -14.98
CA PRO A 26 -3.56 -12.36 -14.62
C PRO A 26 -3.01 -13.11 -15.84
N THR A 27 -1.76 -13.55 -15.75
CA THR A 27 -1.09 -14.33 -16.80
C THR A 27 -1.35 -15.81 -16.61
N THR A 28 -2.04 -16.41 -17.58
CA THR A 28 -2.30 -17.85 -17.60
C THR A 28 -1.43 -18.54 -18.63
N THR A 29 -0.87 -19.70 -18.29
CA THR A 29 -0.16 -20.59 -19.21
C THR A 29 -0.79 -21.99 -19.20
N SER A 30 -0.36 -22.87 -20.10
CA SER A 30 -0.84 -24.26 -20.14
C SER A 30 0.05 -25.18 -19.30
N CYS A 31 -0.55 -26.06 -18.52
CA CYS A 31 0.14 -27.04 -17.70
C CYS A 31 0.87 -28.05 -18.62
N PRO A 32 2.19 -28.27 -18.45
CA PRO A 32 2.95 -29.18 -19.29
C PRO A 32 2.59 -30.66 -19.08
N HIS A 33 1.90 -31.01 -17.99
CA HIS A 33 1.52 -32.38 -17.66
C HIS A 33 0.14 -32.81 -18.17
N CYS A 34 -0.83 -31.90 -18.18
CA CYS A 34 -2.22 -32.24 -18.55
C CYS A 34 -2.87 -31.28 -19.54
N GLY A 35 -2.20 -30.19 -19.91
CA GLY A 35 -2.73 -29.17 -20.82
C GLY A 35 -3.74 -28.20 -20.19
N ALA A 36 -4.07 -28.33 -18.90
CA ALA A 36 -4.98 -27.42 -18.23
C ALA A 36 -4.40 -26.00 -18.11
N THR A 37 -5.24 -24.98 -18.27
CA THR A 37 -4.85 -23.58 -18.04
C THR A 37 -4.56 -23.34 -16.56
N ILE A 38 -3.36 -22.85 -16.25
CA ILE A 38 -2.84 -22.55 -14.91
C ILE A 38 -2.35 -21.11 -14.86
N GLN A 39 -2.29 -20.50 -13.68
CA GLN A 39 -1.59 -19.21 -13.52
C GLN A 39 -0.08 -19.43 -13.64
N THR A 40 0.65 -18.47 -14.19
CA THR A 40 2.11 -18.58 -14.37
C THR A 40 2.90 -18.64 -13.06
N ASP A 41 2.30 -18.23 -11.94
CA ASP A 41 2.87 -18.28 -10.59
C ASP A 41 2.35 -19.49 -9.76
N ALA A 42 1.52 -20.36 -10.36
CA ALA A 42 0.98 -21.52 -9.67
C ALA A 42 2.09 -22.51 -9.32
N SER A 43 2.19 -22.88 -8.03
CA SER A 43 3.14 -23.92 -7.58
C SER A 43 2.65 -25.34 -7.87
N PHE A 44 1.35 -25.54 -8.11
CA PHE A 44 0.75 -26.83 -8.41
C PHE A 44 -0.40 -26.70 -9.41
N CYS A 45 -0.62 -27.72 -10.22
CA CYS A 45 -1.77 -27.78 -11.12
C CYS A 45 -3.01 -28.31 -10.37
N GLY A 46 -4.07 -27.49 -10.27
CA GLY A 46 -5.32 -27.89 -9.63
C GLY A 46 -6.15 -28.95 -10.37
N GLN A 47 -5.77 -29.33 -11.59
CA GLN A 47 -6.46 -30.37 -12.39
C GLN A 47 -5.76 -31.73 -12.32
N CYS A 48 -4.43 -31.78 -12.47
CA CYS A 48 -3.67 -33.04 -12.47
C CYS A 48 -2.77 -33.24 -11.25
N GLY A 49 -2.64 -32.24 -10.37
CA GLY A 49 -1.85 -32.32 -9.14
C GLY A 49 -0.33 -32.20 -9.32
N SER A 50 0.18 -31.97 -10.54
CA SER A 50 1.62 -31.85 -10.79
C SER A 50 2.21 -30.60 -10.14
N ASN A 51 3.34 -30.76 -9.46
CA ASN A 51 4.15 -29.64 -8.95
C ASN A 51 4.83 -28.93 -10.13
N LEU A 52 4.70 -27.61 -10.19
CA LEU A 52 5.16 -26.76 -11.30
C LEU A 52 6.42 -25.96 -10.92
N GLN A 53 6.89 -26.10 -9.68
CA GLN A 53 8.14 -25.51 -9.24
C GLN A 53 9.32 -26.25 -9.89
N PRO A 54 10.35 -25.54 -10.39
CA PRO A 54 11.59 -26.20 -10.78
C PRO A 54 12.15 -26.89 -9.54
N ALA A 55 12.35 -28.20 -9.63
CA ALA A 55 13.01 -28.96 -8.58
C ALA A 55 14.41 -28.37 -8.39
N THR A 56 14.59 -27.57 -7.33
CA THR A 56 15.91 -27.26 -6.80
C THR A 56 16.49 -28.58 -6.32
N VAL A 57 17.33 -29.17 -7.16
CA VAL A 57 18.24 -30.25 -6.78
C VAL A 57 19.17 -29.71 -5.71
N SER A 58 18.86 -30.01 -4.45
CA SER A 58 19.82 -29.98 -3.36
C SER A 58 20.84 -31.08 -3.61
N ASN A 59 21.92 -30.75 -4.31
CA ASN A 59 23.12 -31.58 -4.34
C ASN A 59 24.05 -31.10 -3.22
N GLU A 60 23.86 -31.68 -2.03
CA GLU A 60 24.97 -31.91 -1.10
C GLU A 60 25.68 -33.19 -1.55
N GLU A 61 26.85 -33.06 -2.15
CA GLU A 61 27.90 -34.07 -2.02
C GLU A 61 29.29 -33.45 -2.22
N GLU A 62 30.17 -33.80 -1.29
CA GLU A 62 31.58 -33.44 -1.18
C GLU A 62 32.41 -33.77 -2.44
N ILE A 63 33.61 -33.17 -2.47
CA ILE A 63 34.92 -33.73 -2.87
C ILE A 63 35.70 -32.84 -3.87
N GLN A 64 36.69 -32.17 -3.26
CA GLN A 64 38.06 -31.88 -3.72
C GLN A 64 38.28 -30.82 -4.81
N GLY A 65 39.10 -29.85 -4.41
CA GLY A 65 39.43 -28.67 -5.18
C GLY A 65 40.44 -28.89 -6.30
N VAL A 66 40.47 -27.88 -7.17
CA VAL A 66 41.64 -27.39 -7.90
C VAL A 66 41.34 -25.97 -8.35
N ILE A 67 42.21 -25.04 -7.97
CA ILE A 67 42.24 -23.65 -8.45
C ILE A 67 42.91 -23.68 -9.85
N PRO A 68 42.44 -22.87 -10.81
CA PRO A 68 43.39 -21.96 -11.46
C PRO A 68 42.77 -20.58 -11.72
N THR A 69 43.37 -19.50 -11.23
CA THR A 69 44.40 -18.66 -11.88
C THR A 69 43.85 -17.73 -12.97
N VAL A 70 43.81 -16.45 -12.58
CA VAL A 70 43.84 -15.19 -13.34
C VAL A 70 44.26 -15.26 -14.82
N VAL A 71 43.44 -14.67 -15.70
CA VAL A 71 43.89 -13.89 -16.88
C VAL A 71 42.86 -12.78 -17.20
N SER A 72 43.34 -11.54 -17.21
CA SER A 72 42.81 -10.37 -17.94
C SER A 72 43.91 -9.91 -18.92
N PRO A 73 43.73 -8.88 -19.78
CA PRO A 73 42.70 -8.53 -20.79
C PRO A 73 43.39 -8.44 -22.21
N PRO A 74 42.99 -7.67 -23.29
CA PRO A 74 42.67 -6.23 -23.34
C PRO A 74 41.60 -5.72 -24.37
N ASN A 75 41.22 -4.45 -24.19
CA ASN A 75 40.81 -3.36 -25.13
C ASN A 75 39.66 -3.49 -26.17
N GLU A 76 38.63 -2.65 -25.92
CA GLU A 76 38.03 -1.57 -26.75
C GLU A 76 38.32 -1.45 -28.27
N PRO A 77 37.37 -0.94 -29.08
CA PRO A 77 37.00 0.49 -29.03
C PRO A 77 35.50 0.85 -29.09
N THR A 78 35.27 2.05 -28.59
CA THR A 78 34.14 2.98 -28.69
C THR A 78 33.57 3.14 -30.11
N PRO A 79 32.31 3.63 -30.20
CA PRO A 79 32.08 4.76 -31.10
C PRO A 79 31.50 5.97 -30.36
N GLU A 80 32.20 7.09 -30.53
CA GLU A 80 31.65 8.44 -30.36
C GLU A 80 30.52 8.66 -31.37
N VAL A 81 29.38 9.15 -30.91
CA VAL A 81 28.56 10.06 -31.70
C VAL A 81 28.09 11.21 -30.82
N ALA A 82 28.49 12.37 -31.28
CA ALA A 82 28.36 13.68 -30.69
C ALA A 82 26.92 14.23 -30.78
N VAL A 83 26.52 14.93 -29.71
CA VAL A 83 25.83 16.25 -29.70
C VAL A 83 24.47 16.29 -30.42
N SER A 84 23.36 16.61 -29.74
CA SER A 84 22.91 18.01 -29.61
C SER A 84 21.69 18.12 -28.69
N SER A 85 21.75 19.08 -27.76
CA SER A 85 20.79 20.17 -27.57
C SER A 85 19.28 19.87 -27.46
N GLY A 86 18.69 20.23 -26.32
CA GLY A 86 17.24 20.48 -26.25
C GLY A 86 16.64 20.52 -24.85
N LEU A 87 17.11 21.42 -23.98
CA LEU A 87 16.31 21.87 -22.83
C LEU A 87 15.10 22.66 -23.38
N ASN A 88 13.91 22.06 -23.46
CA ASN A 88 12.68 22.81 -23.72
C ASN A 88 11.86 22.96 -22.43
N LEU A 89 12.25 23.96 -21.64
CA LEU A 89 11.41 24.64 -20.68
C LEU A 89 10.45 25.55 -21.45
N GLU A 90 9.32 25.02 -21.91
CA GLU A 90 8.20 25.87 -22.35
C GLU A 90 7.08 25.86 -21.31
N LYS A 91 7.23 26.87 -20.46
CA LYS A 91 6.26 27.44 -19.53
C LYS A 91 5.00 27.83 -20.30
N SER A 92 3.91 27.08 -20.12
CA SER A 92 2.59 27.54 -20.52
C SER A 92 2.10 28.65 -19.57
N PRO A 93 1.62 29.79 -20.08
CA PRO A 93 1.05 30.84 -19.27
C PRO A 93 -0.36 30.45 -18.79
N LEU A 94 -0.57 30.49 -17.48
CA LEU A 94 -1.90 30.51 -16.87
C LEU A 94 -2.55 31.89 -17.12
N PRO A 95 -3.86 31.94 -17.38
CA PRO A 95 -4.56 33.19 -17.67
C PRO A 95 -4.64 34.11 -16.44
N VAL A 96 -4.42 35.40 -16.72
CA VAL A 96 -4.61 36.53 -15.80
C VAL A 96 -6.08 36.94 -15.85
N ALA A 97 -6.76 36.93 -14.70
CA ALA A 97 -7.91 37.79 -14.33
C ALA A 97 -8.60 37.18 -13.10
N MET A 98 -9.10 37.88 -12.10
CA MET A 98 -9.15 39.29 -11.75
C MET A 98 -9.45 39.28 -10.25
N ALA A 99 -8.67 40.01 -9.46
CA ALA A 99 -9.04 40.32 -8.09
C ALA A 99 -10.27 41.24 -8.12
N THR A 100 -11.39 40.76 -7.62
CA THR A 100 -12.48 41.62 -7.17
C THR A 100 -12.81 41.23 -5.74
N THR A 101 -12.25 42.01 -4.82
CA THR A 101 -12.63 42.02 -3.41
C THR A 101 -14.06 42.55 -3.30
N PRO A 102 -15.01 41.77 -2.77
CA PRO A 102 -16.29 42.32 -2.34
C PRO A 102 -16.06 43.23 -1.12
N PRO A 103 -16.80 44.34 -0.97
CA PRO A 103 -16.74 45.14 0.24
C PRO A 103 -17.32 44.35 1.42
N GLU A 104 -16.55 44.30 2.51
CA GLU A 104 -16.96 43.71 3.78
C GLU A 104 -18.06 44.58 4.39
N VAL A 105 -19.29 44.08 4.41
CA VAL A 105 -20.42 44.68 5.11
C VAL A 105 -20.46 44.06 6.52
N PRO A 106 -20.45 44.85 7.61
CA PRO A 106 -20.56 44.29 8.94
C PRO A 106 -21.99 43.77 9.15
N VAL A 107 -22.17 42.44 9.12
CA VAL A 107 -23.42 41.81 9.55
C VAL A 107 -23.36 41.66 11.06
N VAL A 108 -24.08 42.54 11.76
CA VAL A 108 -24.36 42.40 13.19
C VAL A 108 -25.29 41.20 13.37
N ILE A 109 -24.74 40.08 13.84
CA ILE A 109 -25.53 38.93 14.27
C ILE A 109 -25.98 39.21 15.71
N PRO A 110 -27.29 39.27 16.02
CA PRO A 110 -27.75 39.36 17.39
C PRO A 110 -27.45 38.06 18.14
N GLU A 111 -26.82 38.19 19.30
CA GLU A 111 -26.53 37.12 20.24
C GLU A 111 -27.84 36.44 20.70
N PRO A 112 -27.96 35.10 20.63
CA PRO A 112 -29.13 34.41 21.16
C PRO A 112 -29.17 34.51 22.69
N PRO A 113 -30.38 34.61 23.29
CA PRO A 113 -30.51 34.78 24.74
C PRO A 113 -29.99 33.57 25.53
N PRO A 114 -29.52 33.76 26.78
CA PRO A 114 -29.06 32.68 27.63
C PRO A 114 -30.24 31.77 28.02
N ILE A 115 -30.10 30.48 27.72
CA ILE A 115 -31.06 29.44 28.12
C ILE A 115 -30.86 29.17 29.63
N PRO A 116 -31.93 29.10 30.44
CA PRO A 116 -31.82 28.92 31.88
C PRO A 116 -31.27 27.54 32.25
N MET A 117 -30.39 27.54 33.26
CA MET A 117 -29.95 26.36 33.99
C MET A 117 -31.18 25.58 34.48
N ASN A 118 -31.29 24.31 34.10
CA ASN A 118 -32.13 23.36 34.82
C ASN A 118 -31.25 22.35 35.57
N LEU A 119 -31.45 22.35 36.89
CA LEU A 119 -30.95 21.36 37.83
C LEU A 119 -31.61 20.01 37.55
N GLY A 120 -30.81 18.95 37.61
CA GLY A 120 -31.30 17.62 37.98
C GLY A 120 -31.63 16.70 36.81
N SER A 121 -30.62 15.95 36.38
CA SER A 121 -30.79 14.56 35.94
C SER A 121 -29.49 13.84 36.22
N GLN A 122 -29.41 13.22 37.39
CA GLN A 122 -28.45 12.14 37.63
C GLN A 122 -28.92 10.92 36.84
N SER A 123 -28.66 10.93 35.54
CA SER A 123 -28.56 9.72 34.75
C SER A 123 -27.12 9.27 34.92
N SER A 124 -26.90 8.08 35.46
CA SER A 124 -25.59 7.44 35.48
C SER A 124 -24.93 7.64 34.12
N ALA A 125 -23.82 8.38 34.10
CA ALA A 125 -23.08 8.61 32.88
C ALA A 125 -22.53 7.26 32.41
N THR A 126 -23.22 6.61 31.48
CA THR A 126 -22.53 5.82 30.46
C THR A 126 -21.83 6.87 29.60
N GLN A 127 -20.71 7.38 30.11
CA GLN A 127 -19.83 8.24 29.34
C GLN A 127 -19.45 7.39 28.14
N LEU A 128 -19.84 7.84 26.94
CA LEU A 128 -19.34 7.31 25.69
C LEU A 128 -17.82 7.50 25.72
N GLN A 129 -17.11 6.57 26.36
CA GLN A 129 -15.66 6.47 26.27
C GLN A 129 -15.41 6.04 24.83
N GLN A 130 -15.27 7.04 23.95
CA GLN A 130 -14.87 6.81 22.58
C GLN A 130 -13.53 6.06 22.64
N GLN A 131 -13.56 4.80 22.22
CA GLN A 131 -12.36 3.98 22.16
C GLN A 131 -11.53 4.50 20.99
N THR A 132 -10.34 5.00 21.28
CA THR A 132 -9.46 5.55 20.24
C THR A 132 -8.48 4.48 19.80
N ALA A 133 -8.37 4.26 18.49
CA ALA A 133 -7.40 3.31 17.95
C ALA A 133 -6.05 4.00 17.68
N LYS A 134 -4.97 3.28 17.93
CA LYS A 134 -3.61 3.72 17.63
C LYS A 134 -2.75 2.59 17.09
N LEU A 135 -1.74 2.96 16.31
CA LEU A 135 -0.67 2.10 15.85
C LEU A 135 0.61 2.47 16.57
N ILE A 136 1.28 1.49 17.17
CA ILE A 136 2.57 1.70 17.83
C ILE A 136 3.66 1.09 16.95
N HIS A 137 4.53 1.92 16.40
CA HIS A 137 5.67 1.43 15.62
C HIS A 137 6.64 0.66 16.52
N VAL A 138 6.92 -0.61 16.21
CA VAL A 138 7.65 -1.52 17.09
C VAL A 138 9.11 -1.09 17.27
N GLN A 139 9.74 -0.62 16.20
CA GLN A 139 11.17 -0.33 16.17
C GLN A 139 11.50 0.98 16.89
N THR A 140 10.59 1.96 16.88
CA THR A 140 10.80 3.29 17.49
C THR A 140 9.93 3.55 18.72
N SER A 141 8.97 2.67 19.02
CA SER A 141 7.95 2.86 20.06
C SER A 141 7.13 4.15 19.91
N THR A 142 7.01 4.66 18.69
CA THR A 142 6.23 5.87 18.38
C THR A 142 4.76 5.49 18.23
N ASP A 143 3.87 6.21 18.89
CA ASP A 143 2.43 6.08 18.72
C ASP A 143 1.91 6.96 17.57
N LEU A 144 0.98 6.40 16.80
CA LEU A 144 0.24 7.08 15.74
C LEU A 144 -1.23 6.87 16.01
N GLU A 145 -1.94 7.95 16.32
CA GLU A 145 -3.38 7.91 16.53
C GLU A 145 -4.11 7.79 15.20
N LEU A 146 -5.08 6.89 15.14
CA LEU A 146 -5.89 6.67 13.95
C LEU A 146 -7.10 7.62 13.97
N PRO A 147 -7.34 8.40 12.89
CA PRO A 147 -8.49 9.28 12.83
C PRO A 147 -9.80 8.47 12.83
N GLN A 148 -10.72 8.82 13.73
CA GLN A 148 -12.01 8.13 13.88
C GLN A 148 -13.15 8.79 13.09
N ASN A 149 -12.92 10.00 12.59
CA ASN A 149 -13.90 10.76 11.82
C ASN A 149 -13.92 10.37 10.33
N VAL A 150 -13.18 9.34 9.93
CA VAL A 150 -13.11 8.82 8.57
C VAL A 150 -13.45 7.33 8.56
N SER A 151 -14.04 6.84 7.47
CA SER A 151 -14.36 5.42 7.33
C SER A 151 -13.20 4.60 6.76
N VAL A 152 -12.23 5.26 6.13
CA VAL A 152 -11.05 4.65 5.52
C VAL A 152 -9.84 5.50 5.88
N ILE A 153 -8.79 4.85 6.36
CA ILE A 153 -7.52 5.45 6.75
C ILE A 153 -6.46 4.87 5.82
N HIS A 154 -5.81 5.72 5.05
CA HIS A 154 -4.80 5.30 4.08
C HIS A 154 -3.43 5.29 4.74
N LEU A 155 -2.73 4.16 4.66
CA LEU A 155 -1.37 4.00 5.16
C LEU A 155 -0.36 3.95 4.03
N GLY A 156 0.69 4.75 4.17
CA GLY A 156 1.80 4.72 3.24
C GLY A 156 2.63 5.99 3.30
N LYS A 157 3.32 6.27 2.20
CA LYS A 157 4.16 7.46 2.04
C LYS A 157 3.41 8.58 1.31
N PRO A 158 3.79 9.86 1.52
CA PRO A 158 3.16 11.00 0.87
C PRO A 158 3.20 10.86 -0.66
N ASN A 159 2.13 11.29 -1.31
CA ASN A 159 1.98 11.29 -2.76
C ASN A 159 1.18 12.50 -3.23
N ASP A 160 1.37 12.94 -4.47
CA ASP A 160 0.69 14.11 -5.05
C ASP A 160 -0.81 13.91 -5.33
N LEU A 161 -1.29 12.67 -5.38
CA LEU A 161 -2.68 12.34 -5.74
C LEU A 161 -3.62 12.36 -4.54
N VAL A 162 -3.28 11.60 -3.49
CA VAL A 162 -4.03 11.52 -2.24
C VAL A 162 -3.00 11.36 -1.12
N PRO A 163 -2.94 12.29 -0.15
CA PRO A 163 -2.03 12.15 0.99
C PRO A 163 -2.51 11.00 1.88
N PRO A 164 -1.60 10.17 2.42
CA PRO A 164 -1.97 9.16 3.38
C PRO A 164 -2.42 9.82 4.69
N ASP A 165 -3.43 9.25 5.34
CA ASP A 165 -3.86 9.67 6.68
C ASP A 165 -2.78 9.31 7.73
N VAL A 166 -2.06 8.21 7.51
CA VAL A 166 -0.94 7.76 8.33
C VAL A 166 0.33 7.75 7.49
N ASP A 167 1.16 8.76 7.70
CA ASP A 167 2.46 8.89 7.04
C ASP A 167 3.51 8.00 7.72
N VAL A 168 4.08 7.07 6.94
CA VAL A 168 5.15 6.16 7.39
C VAL A 168 6.55 6.58 6.93
N SER A 169 6.68 7.68 6.19
CA SER A 169 7.96 8.12 5.60
C SER A 169 9.03 8.46 6.65
N GLY A 170 8.61 8.92 7.83
CA GLY A 170 9.49 9.26 8.96
C GLY A 170 10.09 8.06 9.71
N PHE A 171 9.70 6.83 9.39
CA PHE A 171 10.21 5.62 10.07
C PHE A 171 11.43 5.02 9.36
N PRO A 172 12.31 4.33 10.10
CA PRO A 172 13.43 3.59 9.51
C PRO A 172 12.92 2.55 8.50
N ASN A 173 13.65 2.35 7.39
CA ASN A 173 13.29 1.42 6.32
C ASN A 173 11.96 1.73 5.60
N SER A 174 11.44 2.95 5.69
CA SER A 174 10.21 3.35 4.97
C SER A 174 10.30 3.21 3.43
N GLU A 175 11.50 3.00 2.88
CA GLU A 175 11.74 2.70 1.47
C GLU A 175 10.96 1.48 0.97
N ILE A 176 10.79 0.45 1.81
CA ILE A 176 10.05 -0.77 1.46
C ILE A 176 8.53 -0.58 1.51
N VAL A 177 8.05 0.51 2.11
CA VAL A 177 6.62 0.82 2.18
C VAL A 177 6.20 1.58 0.92
N SER A 178 5.02 1.27 0.41
CA SER A 178 4.48 1.89 -0.82
C SER A 178 3.82 3.22 -0.47
N ARG A 179 3.60 4.08 -1.46
CA ARG A 179 2.88 5.36 -1.27
C ARG A 179 1.43 5.12 -0.83
N SER A 180 0.74 4.22 -1.52
CA SER A 180 -0.51 3.60 -1.07
C SER A 180 -0.18 2.13 -0.82
N HIS A 181 -0.12 1.73 0.46
CA HIS A 181 0.33 0.40 0.84
C HIS A 181 -0.81 -0.45 1.42
N ALA A 182 -1.51 0.07 2.40
CA ALA A 182 -2.65 -0.59 3.01
C ALA A 182 -3.68 0.45 3.45
N ASP A 183 -4.93 0.05 3.55
CA ASP A 183 -6.00 0.86 4.11
C ASP A 183 -6.56 0.18 5.36
N ILE A 184 -6.87 0.97 6.38
CA ILE A 184 -7.67 0.54 7.52
C ILE A 184 -9.08 1.09 7.36
N ARG A 185 -10.05 0.19 7.20
CA ARG A 185 -11.48 0.51 7.15
C ARG A 185 -12.08 0.40 8.55
N ILE A 186 -12.90 1.39 8.89
CA ILE A 186 -13.64 1.44 10.14
C ILE A 186 -15.10 1.11 9.82
N GLU A 187 -15.58 -0.02 10.35
CA GLU A 187 -16.94 -0.51 10.16
C GLU A 187 -17.58 -0.71 11.55
N GLY A 188 -18.36 0.28 12.00
CA GLY A 188 -18.91 0.30 13.35
C GLY A 188 -17.79 0.39 14.40
N ASP A 189 -17.74 -0.58 15.32
CA ASP A 189 -16.68 -0.72 16.34
C ASP A 189 -15.52 -1.63 15.92
N ALA A 190 -15.47 -2.05 14.65
CA ALA A 190 -14.46 -2.96 14.13
C ALA A 190 -13.53 -2.28 13.12
N TYR A 191 -12.26 -2.65 13.20
CA TYR A 191 -11.21 -2.19 12.29
C TYR A 191 -10.82 -3.33 11.37
N TYR A 192 -10.70 -3.05 10.08
CA TYR A 192 -10.29 -4.01 9.06
C TYR A 192 -9.12 -3.45 8.28
N ILE A 193 -8.06 -4.21 8.13
CA ILE A 193 -6.94 -3.85 7.27
C ILE A 193 -7.06 -4.57 5.93
N GLU A 194 -6.73 -3.86 4.86
CA GLU A 194 -6.73 -4.34 3.48
C GLU A 194 -5.44 -3.89 2.79
N ASP A 195 -4.76 -4.81 2.11
CA ASP A 195 -3.63 -4.45 1.25
C ASP A 195 -4.15 -3.98 -0.11
N VAL A 196 -3.92 -2.71 -0.44
CA VAL A 196 -4.42 -2.04 -1.64
C VAL A 196 -3.50 -2.17 -2.86
N GLY A 197 -2.54 -3.10 -2.80
CA GLY A 197 -1.64 -3.38 -3.92
C GLY A 197 -0.18 -3.04 -3.64
N SER A 198 0.24 -3.11 -2.38
CA SER A 198 1.61 -2.87 -1.96
C SER A 198 2.65 -3.69 -2.74
N SER A 199 3.85 -3.14 -2.90
CA SER A 199 4.94 -3.83 -3.62
C SER A 199 5.50 -5.00 -2.82
N ASN A 200 5.59 -4.86 -1.50
CA ASN A 200 6.24 -5.83 -0.61
C ASN A 200 5.24 -6.69 0.22
N GLY A 201 3.94 -6.45 0.08
CA GLY A 201 2.88 -7.15 0.80
C GLY A 201 2.65 -6.59 2.21
N THR A 202 1.42 -6.75 2.72
CA THR A 202 1.08 -6.51 4.13
C THR A 202 1.02 -7.85 4.90
N TYR A 203 1.49 -7.88 6.14
CA TYR A 203 1.50 -9.08 6.97
C TYR A 203 0.84 -8.82 8.33
N ILE A 204 0.01 -9.75 8.80
CA ILE A 204 -0.63 -9.70 10.12
C ILE A 204 -0.13 -10.89 10.95
N ASN A 205 0.45 -10.63 12.11
CA ASN A 205 1.04 -11.64 13.00
C ASN A 205 1.94 -12.63 12.22
N ASN A 206 2.84 -12.07 11.40
CA ASN A 206 3.76 -12.80 10.51
C ASN A 206 3.10 -13.61 9.37
N THR A 207 1.78 -13.53 9.21
CA THR A 207 1.04 -14.17 8.12
C THR A 207 0.76 -13.16 7.01
N ALA A 208 1.07 -13.49 5.76
CA ALA A 208 0.81 -12.61 4.63
C ALA A 208 -0.71 -12.40 4.44
N LEU A 209 -1.13 -11.15 4.31
CA LEU A 209 -2.48 -10.78 3.92
C LEU A 209 -2.57 -10.75 2.39
N PRO A 210 -3.39 -11.59 1.74
CA PRO A 210 -3.59 -11.50 0.30
C PRO A 210 -4.14 -10.12 -0.09
N LYS A 211 -3.63 -9.57 -1.20
CA LYS A 211 -4.05 -8.27 -1.74
C LYS A 211 -5.56 -8.24 -1.97
N GLY A 212 -6.21 -7.15 -1.54
CA GLY A 212 -7.66 -6.96 -1.61
C GLY A 212 -8.48 -7.78 -0.61
N ASN A 213 -7.85 -8.64 0.21
CA ASN A 213 -8.56 -9.33 1.29
C ASN A 213 -8.57 -8.48 2.56
N ARG A 214 -9.71 -8.47 3.26
CA ARG A 214 -9.87 -7.75 4.53
C ARG A 214 -9.57 -8.67 5.70
N HIS A 215 -8.74 -8.19 6.61
CA HIS A 215 -8.49 -8.85 7.90
C HIS A 215 -9.00 -7.99 9.04
N ARG A 216 -9.84 -8.56 9.91
CA ARG A 216 -10.32 -7.87 11.11
C ARG A 216 -9.18 -7.73 12.13
N LEU A 217 -8.80 -6.50 12.43
CA LEU A 217 -7.80 -6.19 13.44
C LEU A 217 -8.36 -6.34 14.86
N LYS A 218 -7.52 -6.87 15.75
CA LYS A 218 -7.75 -6.98 17.19
C LYS A 218 -6.65 -6.24 17.94
N PRO A 219 -6.95 -5.68 19.13
CA PRO A 219 -5.92 -5.09 19.98
C PRO A 219 -4.80 -6.09 20.26
N GLY A 220 -3.57 -5.68 20.04
CA GLY A 220 -2.35 -6.49 20.12
C GLY A 220 -1.90 -7.09 18.79
N ASP A 221 -2.70 -7.01 17.72
CA ASP A 221 -2.30 -7.52 16.41
C ASP A 221 -1.09 -6.75 15.87
N ARG A 222 -0.17 -7.53 15.29
CA ARG A 222 1.05 -7.01 14.70
C ARG A 222 0.92 -6.90 13.20
N ILE A 223 1.05 -5.68 12.69
CA ILE A 223 0.92 -5.34 11.28
C ILE A 223 2.31 -5.00 10.75
N SER A 224 2.84 -5.76 9.79
CA SER A 224 4.12 -5.47 9.13
C SER A 224 3.87 -5.00 7.70
N LEU A 225 4.44 -3.86 7.34
CA LEU A 225 4.39 -3.30 6.00
C LEU A 225 5.65 -3.75 5.24
N GLY A 226 5.50 -4.79 4.43
CA GLY A 226 6.58 -5.46 3.74
C GLY A 226 7.21 -6.62 4.52
N LYS A 227 8.00 -7.41 3.78
CA LYS A 227 8.63 -8.63 4.29
C LYS A 227 9.75 -8.30 5.27
N GLY A 228 9.98 -9.20 6.23
CA GLY A 228 11.12 -9.10 7.14
C GLY A 228 10.91 -8.12 8.28
N ASP A 229 9.68 -7.62 8.46
CA ASP A 229 9.28 -6.98 9.71
C ASP A 229 10.09 -5.71 10.05
N LEU A 230 10.56 -5.04 8.99
CA LEU A 230 11.40 -3.84 9.09
C LEU A 230 10.60 -2.60 9.47
N VAL A 231 9.33 -2.54 9.05
CA VAL A 231 8.37 -1.49 9.39
C VAL A 231 7.12 -2.17 9.92
N SER A 232 6.94 -2.13 11.23
CA SER A 232 5.89 -2.92 11.88
C SER A 232 5.20 -2.14 12.99
N PHE A 233 3.91 -2.36 13.13
CA PHE A 233 3.05 -1.67 14.06
C PHE A 233 2.28 -2.65 14.92
N ILE A 234 2.03 -2.30 16.18
CA ILE A 234 1.06 -2.98 17.03
C ILE A 234 -0.22 -2.16 17.04
N PHE A 235 -1.33 -2.77 16.67
CA PHE A 235 -2.63 -2.16 16.79
C PHE A 235 -3.09 -2.18 18.24
N GLN A 236 -3.50 -1.04 18.80
CA GLN A 236 -4.07 -0.95 20.14
C GLN A 236 -5.33 -0.10 20.14
N LEU A 237 -6.26 -0.45 21.01
CA LEU A 237 -7.39 0.39 21.38
C LEU A 237 -7.09 1.01 22.75
N SER A 238 -7.06 2.34 22.80
CA SER A 238 -7.03 3.09 24.05
C SER A 238 -8.46 3.36 24.49
N LYS A 239 -8.72 3.22 25.80
CA LYS A 239 -9.97 3.71 26.39
C LYS A 239 -9.73 5.17 26.76
N GLY A 240 -10.46 6.08 26.11
CA GLY A 240 -10.50 7.49 26.49
C GLY A 240 -11.08 7.70 27.88
#